data_AF-A0A2K3JX50-F1
#
_entry.id   AF-A0A2K3JX50-F1
#
_cell.length_a   1.000
_cell.length_b   1.000
_cell.length_c   1.000
_cell.angle_alpha   90.00
_cell.angle_beta   90.00
_cell.angle_gamma   90.00
#
_symmetry.space_group_name_H-M   'P 1'
#
loop_
_entity.id
_entity.type
_entity.pdbx_description
1 polymer ?
#
loop_
_entity_poly.entity_id
_entity_poly.type
_entity_poly.pdbx_seq_one_letter_code
_entity_poly.pdbx_strand_id
1 'polypeptide(L)'
;MEAILLKTSVDELLDKLDSTEFVHNFRTTKLDVSLLKELKKTLLKLQAILHYDEKKKKTTNHLTVGDRLDFMRGNAVFQVYNLYHKINSQAKQIYGK
;
A
#
# COMPACT_ATOMS: atom_id res chain seq x y z
N MET A 1 -14.04 -13.10 -6.88
CA MET A 1 -14.62 -12.14 -5.91
C MET A 1 -13.53 -11.48 -5.08
N GLU A 2 -12.60 -12.24 -4.50
CA GLU A 2 -11.54 -11.73 -3.61
C GLU A 2 -10.54 -10.74 -4.27
N ALA A 3 -10.14 -10.98 -5.53
CA ALA A 3 -9.21 -10.08 -6.23
C ALA A 3 -9.81 -8.69 -6.50
N ILE A 4 -11.12 -8.60 -6.73
CA ILE A 4 -11.83 -7.32 -6.92
C ILE A 4 -11.88 -6.56 -5.60
N LEU A 5 -12.21 -7.26 -4.50
CA LEU A 5 -12.20 -6.66 -3.16
C LEU A 5 -10.83 -6.10 -2.80
N LEU A 6 -9.76 -6.87 -3.02
CA LEU A 6 -8.40 -6.41 -2.73
C LEU A 6 -8.01 -5.16 -3.54
N LYS A 7 -8.35 -5.15 -4.83
CA LYS A 7 -8.11 -3.99 -5.71
C LYS A 7 -8.86 -2.75 -5.21
N THR A 8 -10.16 -2.89 -4.92
CA THR A 8 -10.98 -1.80 -4.38
C THR A 8 -10.44 -1.29 -3.05
N SER A 9 -10.07 -2.19 -2.12
CA SER A 9 -9.51 -1.77 -0.83
C SER A 9 -8.18 -1.05 -0.95
N VAL A 10 -7.31 -1.46 -1.89
CA VAL A 10 -6.05 -0.74 -2.15
C VAL A 10 -6.32 0.66 -2.71
N ASP A 11 -7.30 0.79 -3.62
CA ASP A 11 -7.72 2.08 -4.18
C ASP A 11 -8.26 3.01 -3.08
N GLU A 12 -9.18 2.52 -2.25
CA GLU A 12 -9.77 3.28 -1.13
C GLU A 12 -8.71 3.72 -0.10
N LEU A 13 -7.75 2.85 0.22
CA LEU A 13 -6.65 3.19 1.13
C LEU A 13 -5.76 4.29 0.53
N LEU A 14 -5.47 4.24 -0.76
CA LEU A 14 -4.70 5.28 -1.44
C LEU A 14 -5.46 6.62 -1.45
N ASP A 15 -6.76 6.60 -1.72
CA ASP A 15 -7.60 7.80 -1.66
C ASP A 15 -7.63 8.39 -0.24
N LYS A 16 -7.69 7.54 0.79
CA LYS A 16 -7.63 8.01 2.19
C LYS A 16 -6.26 8.60 2.53
N LEU A 17 -5.17 8.05 2.00
CA LEU A 17 -3.82 8.59 2.17
C LEU A 17 -3.60 9.92 1.43
N ASP A 18 -4.40 10.21 0.41
CA ASP A 18 -4.43 11.50 -0.30
C ASP A 18 -5.45 12.50 0.26
N SER A 19 -6.31 12.07 1.17
CA SER A 19 -7.24 12.95 1.87
C SER A 19 -6.49 13.98 2.70
N THR A 20 -6.73 15.26 2.42
CA THR A 20 -6.19 16.40 3.19
C THR A 20 -6.48 16.27 4.67
N GLU A 21 -7.68 15.83 5.03
CA GLU A 21 -8.09 15.60 6.43
C GLU A 21 -7.20 14.56 7.10
N PHE A 22 -7.04 13.40 6.46
CA PHE A 22 -6.21 12.32 7.02
C PHE A 22 -4.74 12.74 7.14
N VAL A 23 -4.18 13.36 6.11
CA VAL A 23 -2.80 13.84 6.12
C VAL A 23 -2.59 14.91 7.19
N HIS A 24 -3.55 15.82 7.35
CA HIS A 24 -3.51 16.82 8.41
C HIS A 24 -3.54 16.17 9.79
N ASN A 25 -4.49 15.27 10.05
CA ASN A 25 -4.60 14.54 11.30
C ASN A 25 -3.35 13.70 11.60
N PHE A 26 -2.75 13.08 10.59
CA PHE A 26 -1.51 12.33 10.77
C PHE A 26 -0.37 13.27 11.19
N ARG A 27 -0.25 14.45 10.57
CA ARG A 27 0.80 15.43 10.89
C ARG A 27 0.67 16.06 12.27
N THR A 28 -0.51 16.06 12.88
CA THR A 28 -0.69 16.50 14.28
C THR A 28 -0.27 15.44 15.29
N THR A 29 -0.08 14.19 14.84
CA THR A 29 0.51 13.14 15.68
C THR A 29 2.03 13.30 15.79
N LYS A 30 2.64 12.60 16.76
CA LYS A 30 4.11 12.46 16.87
C LYS A 30 4.64 11.29 16.03
N LEU A 31 3.82 10.70 15.15
CA LEU A 31 4.23 9.59 14.29
C LEU A 31 5.19 10.06 13.21
N ASP A 32 6.07 9.16 12.78
CA ASP A 32 7.03 9.47 11.74
C ASP A 32 6.33 9.56 10.37
N VAL A 33 6.29 10.77 9.82
CA VAL A 33 5.69 11.08 8.51
C VAL A 33 6.36 10.33 7.37
N SER A 34 7.62 9.89 7.53
CA SER A 34 8.30 9.05 6.55
C SER A 34 7.59 7.70 6.36
N LEU A 35 7.03 7.13 7.43
CA LEU A 35 6.30 5.86 7.37
C LEU A 35 5.05 5.96 6.51
N LEU A 36 4.39 7.12 6.53
CA LEU A 36 3.21 7.33 5.70
C LEU A 36 3.57 7.41 4.22
N LYS A 37 4.70 8.06 3.90
CA LYS A 37 5.24 8.11 2.54
C LYS A 37 5.64 6.71 2.06
N GLU A 38 6.27 5.92 2.91
CA GLU A 38 6.65 4.53 2.61
C GLU A 38 5.41 3.64 2.39
N LEU A 39 4.38 3.78 3.23
CA LEU A 39 3.12 3.06 3.09
C LEU A 39 2.44 3.39 1.76
N LYS A 40 2.30 4.68 1.43
CA LYS A 40 1.72 5.13 0.16
C LYS A 40 2.51 4.59 -1.04
N LYS A 41 3.84 4.71 -1.03
CA LYS A 41 4.70 4.19 -2.09
C LYS A 41 4.52 2.68 -2.29
N THR A 42 4.36 1.93 -1.20
CA THR A 42 4.18 0.48 -1.25
C THR A 42 2.80 0.10 -1.76
N LEU A 43 1.75 0.81 -1.36
CA LEU A 43 0.39 0.63 -1.86
C LEU A 43 0.27 0.95 -3.35
N LEU A 44 0.94 2.00 -3.85
CA LEU A 44 0.99 2.32 -5.28
C LEU A 44 1.62 1.20 -6.11
N LYS A 45 2.70 0.58 -5.59
CA LYS A 45 3.28 -0.61 -6.23
C LYS A 45 2.27 -1.76 -6.28
N LEU A 46 1.56 -2.01 -5.17
CA LEU A 46 0.56 -3.06 -5.09
C LEU A 46 -0.62 -2.79 -6.04
N GLN A 47 -1.09 -1.55 -6.13
CA GLN A 47 -2.13 -1.11 -7.07
C GLN A 47 -1.72 -1.37 -8.52
N ALA A 48 -0.52 -0.97 -8.93
CA ALA A 48 -0.01 -1.19 -10.29
C ALA A 48 0.08 -2.68 -10.66
N ILE A 49 0.26 -3.55 -9.66
CA ILE A 49 0.26 -4.99 -9.90
C ILE A 49 -1.17 -5.52 -10.02
N LEU A 50 -2.08 -5.11 -9.12
CA LEU A 50 -3.48 -5.52 -9.08
C LEU A 50 -4.32 -5.02 -10.27
N HIS A 51 -4.02 -3.83 -10.80
CA HIS A 51 -4.72 -3.24 -11.95
C HIS A 51 -4.18 -3.68 -13.30
N TYR A 52 -3.16 -4.54 -13.31
CA TYR A 52 -2.58 -5.01 -14.55
C TYR A 52 -3.51 -5.97 -15.28
N ASP A 53 -3.74 -5.66 -16.54
CA ASP A 53 -4.53 -6.47 -17.46
C ASP A 53 -3.59 -7.03 -18.53
N GLU A 54 -3.41 -8.35 -18.56
CA GLU A 54 -2.58 -9.03 -19.57
C GLU A 54 -3.01 -8.73 -21.00
N LYS A 55 -4.28 -8.37 -21.24
CA LYS A 55 -4.81 -8.05 -22.57
C LYS A 55 -4.44 -6.64 -23.04
N LYS A 56 -3.95 -5.76 -22.15
CA LYS A 56 -3.50 -4.38 -22.48
C LYS A 56 -2.02 -4.31 -22.86
N LYS A 57 -1.37 -5.45 -23.14
CA LYS A 57 0.03 -5.59 -23.59
C LYS A 57 0.31 -5.02 -24.99
N LYS A 58 0.19 -3.72 -25.17
CA LYS A 58 1.00 -3.01 -26.15
C LYS A 58 1.73 -1.92 -25.40
N THR A 59 2.94 -2.21 -24.89
CA THR A 59 4.13 -1.34 -24.92
C THR A 59 5.10 -1.43 -23.73
N THR A 60 4.88 -2.17 -22.63
CA THR A 60 5.87 -2.10 -21.53
C THR A 60 6.01 -3.37 -20.70
N ASN A 61 7.23 -3.92 -20.74
CA ASN A 61 7.87 -4.91 -19.87
C ASN A 61 7.12 -6.24 -19.62
N HIS A 62 7.66 -7.29 -20.24
CA HIS A 62 7.13 -8.65 -20.30
C HIS A 62 7.29 -9.42 -18.98
N LEU A 63 6.57 -9.02 -17.92
CA LEU A 63 6.39 -9.87 -16.73
C LEU A 63 5.17 -10.76 -16.94
N THR A 64 5.31 -12.06 -16.70
CA THR A 64 4.18 -12.99 -16.72
C THR A 64 3.26 -12.74 -15.53
N VAL A 65 2.00 -13.19 -15.59
CA VAL A 65 1.12 -13.18 -14.41
C VAL A 65 1.73 -13.97 -13.24
N GLY A 66 2.47 -15.05 -13.49
CA GLY A 66 3.17 -15.83 -12.47
C GLY A 66 4.24 -15.01 -11.73
N ASP A 67 5.17 -14.39 -12.48
CA ASP A 67 6.26 -13.58 -11.89
C ASP A 67 5.71 -12.41 -11.05
N ARG A 68 4.56 -11.87 -11.46
CA ARG A 68 3.86 -10.80 -10.74
C ARG A 68 3.16 -11.30 -9.49
N LEU A 69 2.50 -12.45 -9.55
CA LEU A 69 1.89 -13.07 -8.37
C LEU A 69 2.95 -13.42 -7.32
N ASP A 70 4.11 -13.93 -7.75
CA ASP A 70 5.24 -14.20 -6.85
C ASP A 70 5.83 -12.90 -6.27
N PHE A 71 5.91 -11.83 -7.07
CA PHE A 71 6.29 -10.50 -6.56
C PHE A 71 5.27 -9.90 -5.58
N MET A 72 3.96 -10.06 -5.83
CA MET A 72 2.89 -9.64 -4.90
C MET A 72 2.98 -10.40 -3.59
N ARG A 73 3.04 -11.72 -3.70
CA ARG A 73 3.01 -12.64 -2.56
C ARG A 73 4.25 -12.46 -1.72
N GLY A 74 5.42 -12.29 -2.33
CA GLY A 74 6.69 -12.21 -1.63
C GLY A 74 7.08 -10.82 -1.13
N ASN A 75 6.69 -9.73 -1.79
CA ASN A 75 7.34 -8.44 -1.56
C ASN A 75 6.39 -7.31 -1.14
N ALA A 76 5.36 -7.00 -1.93
CA ALA A 76 4.55 -5.80 -1.69
C ALA A 76 3.57 -5.97 -0.51
N VAL A 77 2.86 -7.09 -0.43
CA VAL A 77 1.90 -7.37 0.66
C VAL A 77 2.62 -7.44 2.01
N PHE A 78 3.76 -8.14 2.07
CA PHE A 78 4.59 -8.20 3.27
C PHE A 78 5.14 -6.83 3.68
N GLN A 79 5.54 -5.99 2.73
CA GLN A 79 5.97 -4.61 3.04
C GLN A 79 4.82 -3.78 3.63
N VAL A 80 3.60 -3.86 3.08
CA VAL A 80 2.42 -3.18 3.65
C VAL A 80 2.16 -3.67 5.08
N TYR A 81 2.18 -4.98 5.30
CA TYR A 81 2.01 -5.58 6.63
C TYR A 81 3.07 -5.07 7.62
N ASN A 82 4.35 -5.09 7.24
CA ASN A 82 5.44 -4.62 8.10
C ASN A 82 5.32 -3.13 8.42
N LEU A 83 4.96 -2.30 7.44
CA LEU A 83 4.76 -0.87 7.64
C LEU A 83 3.58 -0.59 8.58
N TYR A 84 2.48 -1.31 8.41
CA TYR A 84 1.35 -1.24 9.33
C TYR A 84 1.76 -1.58 10.78
N HIS A 85 2.50 -2.68 10.96
CA HIS A 85 2.99 -3.07 12.29
C HIS A 85 3.97 -2.06 12.88
N LYS A 86 4.83 -1.45 12.07
CA LYS A 86 5.76 -0.40 12.50
C LYS A 86 5.03 0.86 12.95
N ILE A 87 4.05 1.32 12.17
CA ILE A 87 3.20 2.47 12.53
C ILE A 87 2.46 2.19 13.84
N ASN A 88 1.85 1.00 13.98
CA ASN A 88 1.10 0.63 15.17
C ASN A 88 2.00 0.51 16.41
N SER A 89 3.20 -0.07 16.26
CA SER A 89 4.19 -0.15 17.35
C SER A 89 4.65 1.25 17.79
N GLN A 90 4.92 2.15 16.85
CA GLN A 90 5.29 3.52 17.17
C GLN A 90 4.13 4.26 17.86
N ALA A 91 2.90 4.10 17.38
CA ALA A 91 1.72 4.68 18.01
C ALA A 91 1.57 4.20 19.46
N LYS A 92 1.77 2.90 19.71
CA LYS A 92 1.74 2.33 21.06
C LYS A 92 2.83 2.89 21.97
N GLN A 93 4.05 3.10 21.46
CA GLN A 93 5.13 3.71 22.25
C GLN A 93 4.86 5.17 22.61
N ILE A 94 4.21 5.91 21.72
CA ILE A 94 3.95 7.35 21.91
C ILE A 94 2.71 7.59 22.79
N TYR A 95 1.65 6.80 22.58
CA TYR A 95 0.32 7.05 23.13
C TYR A 95 -0.16 6.00 24.12
N GLY A 96 0.51 4.84 24.18
CA GLY A 96 0.19 3.79 25.15
C GLY A 96 0.64 4.19 26.56
N LYS A 97 -0.34 4.61 27.37
CA LYS A 97 -0.25 4.51 28.83
C LYS A 97 -0.82 3.16 29.25
#